data_AF-A0A971QRX3-F1
#
_entry.id   AF-A0A971QRX3-F1
#
_cell.length_a   1.000
_cell.length_b   1.000
_cell.length_c   1.000
_cell.angle_alpha   90.00
_cell.angle_beta   90.00
_cell.angle_gamma   90.00
#
_symmetry.space_group_name_H-M   'P 1'
#
loop_
_entity.id
_entity.type
_entity.pdbx_description
1 polymer ?
#
loop_
_entity_poly.entity_id
_entity_poly.type
_entity_poly.pdbx_seq_one_letter_code
_entity_poly.pdbx_strand_id
1 'polypeptide(L)'
;MVIASGTEGFKYTALKDIEERYEEIGSRHARNYGWYQSRWHAAAGQIYDSGGEEALVRMWRTFLEHQEQVNDHDFAEFLSTRIHPSVADVLLRWDD
;
A
#
# COMPACT_ATOMS: atom_id res chain seq x y z
N MET A 1 -0.46 17.35 6.99
CA MET A 1 -0.80 15.91 6.89
C MET A 1 0.30 15.12 7.58
N VAL A 2 0.00 14.06 8.33
CA VAL A 2 0.97 13.29 9.16
C VAL A 2 2.20 12.82 8.36
N ILE A 3 2.05 12.57 7.06
CA ILE A 3 3.12 12.15 6.14
C ILE A 3 4.13 13.28 5.86
N ALA A 4 3.68 14.55 5.83
CA ALA A 4 4.52 15.69 5.44
C ALA A 4 5.59 16.06 6.49
N SER A 5 5.47 15.53 7.71
CA SER A 5 6.42 15.74 8.80
C SER A 5 7.61 14.77 8.77
N GLY A 6 7.70 13.91 7.74
CA GLY A 6 8.75 12.89 7.63
C GLY A 6 8.52 11.69 8.55
N THR A 7 9.58 10.88 8.73
CA THR A 7 9.56 9.63 9.49
C THR A 7 10.14 9.76 10.90
N GLU A 8 10.58 10.96 11.31
CA GLU A 8 11.28 11.16 12.57
C GLU A 8 10.37 10.85 13.77
N GLY A 9 10.86 9.98 14.66
CA GLY A 9 10.12 9.52 15.85
C GLY A 9 9.16 8.36 15.62
N PHE A 10 9.16 7.76 14.43
CA PHE A 10 8.46 6.49 14.15
C PHE A 10 9.44 5.31 14.23
N LYS A 11 9.03 4.22 14.90
CA LYS A 11 9.86 3.02 15.04
C LYS A 11 9.85 2.13 13.79
N TYR A 12 8.68 2.00 13.17
CA TYR A 12 8.39 1.16 12.02
C TYR A 12 7.94 2.03 10.84
N THR A 13 8.68 1.99 9.74
CA THR A 13 8.40 2.83 8.57
C THR A 13 8.51 2.07 7.27
N ALA A 14 9.12 0.88 7.28
CA ALA A 14 9.30 0.11 6.07
C ALA A 14 8.02 -0.64 5.68
N LEU A 15 7.91 -1.04 4.42
CA LEU A 15 6.84 -1.94 3.98
C LEU A 15 6.91 -3.26 4.75
N LYS A 16 8.11 -3.83 4.82
CA LYS A 16 8.37 -5.09 5.52
C LYS A 16 7.96 -5.07 6.99
N ASP A 17 8.08 -3.92 7.66
CA ASP A 17 7.68 -3.79 9.06
C ASP A 17 6.18 -4.06 9.23
N ILE A 18 5.34 -3.52 8.35
CA ILE A 18 3.89 -3.68 8.46
C ILE A 18 3.43 -5.06 8.00
N GLU A 19 4.12 -5.67 7.04
CA GLU A 19 3.85 -7.03 6.58
C GLU A 19 4.16 -8.07 7.66
N GLU A 20 5.28 -7.92 8.38
CA GLU A 20 5.71 -8.90 9.39
C GLU A 20 5.14 -8.62 10.78
N ARG A 21 4.76 -7.36 11.09
CA ARG A 21 4.47 -6.91 12.45
C ARG A 21 3.15 -6.16 12.59
N TYR A 22 2.20 -6.36 11.67
CA TYR A 22 0.89 -5.69 11.66
C TYR A 22 0.24 -5.65 13.06
N GLU A 23 0.14 -6.81 13.71
CA GLU A 23 -0.49 -6.95 15.03
C GLU A 23 0.28 -6.20 16.14
N GLU A 24 1.61 -6.23 16.12
CA GLU A 24 2.43 -5.49 17.09
C GLU A 24 2.27 -3.98 16.88
N ILE A 25 2.31 -3.53 15.63
CA ILE A 25 2.17 -2.12 15.26
C ILE A 25 0.80 -1.60 15.71
N GLY A 26 -0.27 -2.32 15.36
CA GLY A 26 -1.64 -1.95 15.71
C GLY A 26 -1.91 -1.92 17.21
N SER A 27 -1.35 -2.87 17.97
CA SER A 27 -1.62 -3.00 19.41
C SER A 27 -0.70 -2.17 20.32
N ARG A 28 0.54 -1.92 19.92
CA ARG A 28 1.57 -1.31 20.79
C ARG A 28 2.17 -0.03 20.25
N HIS A 29 1.98 0.28 18.97
CA HIS A 29 2.60 1.43 18.31
C HIS A 29 1.58 2.30 17.58
N ALA A 30 0.60 2.84 18.32
CA ALA A 30 -0.50 3.65 17.77
C ALA A 30 -0.04 4.81 16.87
N ARG A 31 1.11 5.44 17.17
CA ARG A 31 1.70 6.48 16.31
C ARG A 31 2.13 5.93 14.94
N ASN A 32 2.82 4.80 14.91
CA ASN A 32 3.20 4.13 13.66
C ASN A 32 1.96 3.69 12.90
N TYR A 33 0.98 3.09 13.58
CA TYR A 33 -0.25 2.65 12.93
C TYR A 33 -1.01 3.81 12.26
N GLY A 34 -1.16 4.95 12.96
CA GLY A 34 -1.77 6.16 12.38
C GLY A 34 -0.97 6.75 11.20
N TRP A 35 0.36 6.62 11.22
CA TRP A 35 1.21 7.00 10.09
C TRP A 35 1.00 6.09 8.87
N TYR A 36 0.98 4.76 9.06
CA TYR A 36 0.64 3.79 8.00
C TYR A 36 -0.75 4.07 7.42
N GLN A 37 -1.77 4.28 8.26
CA GLN A 37 -3.12 4.65 7.83
C GLN A 37 -3.14 5.92 6.99
N SER A 38 -2.39 6.95 7.40
CA SER A 38 -2.27 8.18 6.64
C SER A 38 -1.66 7.91 5.26
N ARG A 39 -0.57 7.12 5.19
CA ARG A 39 0.06 6.73 3.91
C ARG A 39 -0.87 5.93 3.00
N TRP A 40 -1.64 4.98 3.54
CA TRP A 40 -2.62 4.23 2.76
C TRP A 40 -3.71 5.12 2.18
N HIS A 41 -4.22 6.09 2.95
CA HIS A 41 -5.19 7.06 2.42
C HIS A 41 -4.60 7.93 1.31
N ALA A 42 -3.35 8.37 1.45
CA ALA A 42 -2.67 9.13 0.39
C ALA A 42 -2.47 8.28 -0.87
N ALA A 43 -2.05 7.02 -0.73
CA ALA A 43 -1.91 6.07 -1.83
C ALA A 43 -3.25 5.80 -2.52
N ALA A 44 -4.33 5.60 -1.76
CA ALA A 44 -5.68 5.43 -2.29
C ALA A 44 -6.14 6.66 -3.10
N GLY A 45 -5.83 7.87 -2.60
CA GLY A 45 -6.05 9.11 -3.33
C GLY A 45 -5.28 9.14 -4.65
N GLN A 46 -3.98 8.82 -4.64
CA GLN A 46 -3.15 8.76 -5.85
C GLN A 46 -3.65 7.74 -6.88
N ILE A 47 -4.10 6.56 -6.43
CA ILE A 47 -4.71 5.55 -7.30
C ILE A 47 -5.96 6.11 -7.97
N TYR A 48 -6.83 6.76 -7.20
CA TYR A 48 -8.04 7.36 -7.74
C TYR A 48 -7.75 8.52 -8.68
N ASP A 49 -6.83 9.42 -8.32
CA ASP A 49 -6.46 10.57 -9.14
C ASP A 49 -5.83 10.14 -10.48
N SER A 50 -5.09 9.02 -10.48
CA SER A 50 -4.40 8.52 -11.68
C SER A 50 -5.29 7.63 -12.56
N GLY A 51 -6.07 6.74 -11.95
CA GLY A 51 -6.81 5.68 -12.65
C GLY A 51 -8.33 5.78 -12.54
N GLY A 52 -8.85 6.74 -11.78
CA GLY A 52 -10.27 6.97 -11.56
C GLY A 52 -11.01 5.79 -10.90
N GLU A 53 -12.34 5.80 -11.02
CA GLU A 53 -13.20 4.71 -10.59
C GLU A 53 -12.85 3.39 -11.30
N GLU A 54 -12.42 3.45 -12.56
CA GLU A 54 -12.12 2.26 -13.35
C GLU A 54 -10.98 1.43 -12.75
N ALA A 55 -9.94 2.07 -12.21
CA ALA A 55 -8.86 1.37 -11.51
C ALA A 55 -9.38 0.60 -10.29
N LEU A 56 -10.33 1.15 -9.53
CA LEU A 56 -10.94 0.46 -8.39
C LEU A 56 -11.80 -0.73 -8.83
N VAL A 57 -12.59 -0.57 -9.89
CA VAL A 57 -13.41 -1.67 -10.45
C VAL A 57 -12.54 -2.80 -10.98
N ARG A 58 -11.46 -2.48 -11.70
CA ARG A 58 -10.48 -3.46 -12.17
C ARG A 58 -9.83 -4.17 -11.00
N MET A 59 -9.36 -3.44 -10.00
CA MET A 59 -8.75 -4.01 -8.79
C MET A 59 -9.67 -5.03 -8.13
N TRP A 60 -10.93 -4.67 -7.90
CA TRP A 60 -11.90 -5.57 -7.28
C TRP A 60 -12.12 -6.85 -8.10
N ARG A 61 -12.32 -6.73 -9.42
CA ARG A 61 -12.52 -7.90 -10.29
C ARG A 61 -11.28 -8.78 -10.36
N THR A 62 -10.11 -8.16 -10.52
CA THR A 62 -8.83 -8.84 -10.61
C THR A 62 -8.56 -9.68 -9.35
N PHE A 63 -8.78 -9.16 -8.14
CA PHE A 63 -8.59 -9.94 -6.91
C PHE A 63 -9.69 -10.98 -6.67
N LEU A 64 -10.89 -10.79 -7.22
CA LEU A 64 -11.94 -11.81 -7.16
C LEU A 64 -11.59 -13.02 -8.03
N GLU A 65 -11.04 -12.77 -9.22
CA GLU A 65 -10.74 -13.78 -10.25
C GLU A 65 -9.39 -14.48 -10.03
N HIS A 66 -8.41 -13.81 -9.40
CA HIS A 66 -7.07 -14.32 -9.19
C HIS A 66 -6.75 -14.44 -7.69
N GLN A 67 -6.71 -15.68 -7.18
CA GLN A 67 -6.46 -16.00 -5.77
C GLN A 67 -5.18 -16.82 -5.57
N GLU A 68 -4.35 -16.90 -6.61
CA GLU A 68 -3.09 -17.62 -6.61
C GLU A 68 -2.05 -16.86 -5.79
N GLN A 69 -1.21 -17.59 -5.05
CA GLN A 69 -0.07 -16.99 -4.38
C GLN A 69 1.05 -16.74 -5.39
N VAL A 70 1.55 -15.52 -5.41
CA VAL A 70 2.67 -15.07 -6.25
C VAL A 70 3.72 -14.42 -5.36
N ASN A 71 4.97 -14.39 -5.82
CA ASN A 71 6.03 -13.63 -5.12
C ASN A 71 5.88 -12.12 -5.39
N ASP A 72 6.59 -11.29 -4.63
CA ASP A 72 6.45 -9.83 -4.69
C ASP A 72 6.76 -9.23 -6.07
N HIS A 73 7.74 -9.79 -6.79
CA HIS A 73 8.09 -9.34 -8.13
C HIS A 73 6.91 -9.56 -9.09
N ASP A 74 6.40 -10.79 -9.14
CA ASP A 74 5.30 -11.15 -10.02
C ASP A 74 4.00 -10.46 -9.60
N PHE A 75 3.83 -10.22 -8.29
CA PHE A 75 2.70 -9.44 -7.78
C PHE A 75 2.77 -7.98 -8.24
N ALA A 76 3.93 -7.33 -8.17
CA ALA A 76 4.10 -5.96 -8.65
C ALA A 76 3.78 -5.84 -10.15
N GLU A 77 4.29 -6.77 -10.96
CA GLU A 77 4.00 -6.83 -12.39
C GLU A 77 2.50 -7.05 -12.65
N PHE A 78 1.88 -7.96 -11.90
CA PHE A 78 0.44 -8.24 -11.98
C PHE A 78 -0.40 -7.00 -11.66
N LEU A 79 -0.11 -6.28 -10.56
CA LEU A 79 -0.80 -5.05 -10.19
C LEU A 79 -0.66 -3.97 -11.28
N SER A 80 0.54 -3.79 -11.81
CA SER A 80 0.84 -2.77 -12.82
C SER A 80 0.13 -3.04 -14.14
N THR A 81 0.14 -4.30 -14.59
CA THR A 81 -0.37 -4.70 -15.91
C THR A 81 -1.87 -4.98 -15.94
N ARG A 82 -2.43 -5.54 -14.86
CA ARG A 82 -3.86 -5.93 -14.81
C ARG A 82 -4.75 -4.86 -14.25
N ILE A 83 -4.22 -3.98 -13.38
CA ILE A 83 -5.01 -2.98 -12.67
C ILE A 83 -4.61 -1.59 -13.15
N HIS A 84 -3.51 -1.07 -12.62
CA HIS A 84 -2.96 0.24 -12.96
C HIS A 84 -1.55 0.41 -12.33
N PRO A 85 -0.58 1.07 -12.99
CA PRO A 85 0.77 1.26 -12.44
C PRO A 85 0.81 1.91 -11.05
N SER A 86 -0.11 2.84 -10.76
CA SER A 86 -0.19 3.49 -9.44
C SER A 86 -0.51 2.53 -8.28
N VAL A 87 -1.09 1.35 -8.57
CA VAL A 87 -1.35 0.33 -7.55
C VAL A 87 -0.06 -0.42 -7.23
N ALA A 88 0.74 -0.74 -8.25
CA ALA A 88 2.05 -1.35 -8.06
C ALA A 88 3.03 -0.39 -7.35
N ASP A 89 2.92 0.92 -7.61
CA ASP A 89 3.74 1.93 -6.93
C ASP A 89 3.60 1.90 -5.40
N VAL A 90 2.45 1.46 -4.85
CA VAL A 90 2.28 1.32 -3.39
C VAL A 90 3.26 0.30 -2.81
N LEU A 91 3.52 -0.79 -3.53
CA LEU A 91 4.48 -1.81 -3.17
C LEU A 91 5.91 -1.37 -3.50
N LEU A 92 6.12 -0.89 -4.72
CA LEU A 92 7.45 -0.62 -5.28
C LEU A 92 8.12 0.63 -4.71
N ARG A 93 7.34 1.61 -4.23
CA ARG A 93 7.84 2.91 -3.76
C ARG A 93 7.47 3.22 -2.33
N TRP A 94 7.15 2.19 -1.54
CA TRP A 94 6.79 2.42 -0.14
C TRP A 94 7.95 3.05 0.65
N ASP A 95 9.16 2.57 0.42
CA ASP A 95 10.36 2.95 1.18
C ASP A 95 11.09 4.18 0.58
N ASP A 96 10.59 4.74 -0.53
CA ASP A 96 11.13 5.92 -1.20
C ASP A 96 10.82 7.23 -0.46
#